data_AF-A0AAW7HTT4-F1
#
_entry.id   AF-A0AAW7HTT4-F1
#
_cell.length_a   1.000
_cell.length_b   1.000
_cell.length_c   1.000
_cell.angle_alpha   90.00
_cell.angle_beta   90.00
_cell.angle_gamma   90.00
#
_symmetry.space_group_name_H-M   'P 1'
#
loop_
_entity.id
_entity.type
_entity.pdbx_description
1 polymer ?
#
loop_
_entity_poly.entity_id
_entity_poly.type
_entity_poly.pdbx_seq_one_letter_code
_entity_poly.pdbx_strand_id
1 'polypeptide(L)'
;MYNALLLIAAIALTGCAASSEMKTVRGKTGVHINCSGLSSSWDRCYQRAEISCSTRGYRVVARSGDTEEEAGDYLFGINPAGFTSRSMIVICK
;
A
#
# COMPACT_ATOMS: atom_id res chain seq x y z
N MET A 1 27.00 19.47 -38.01
CA MET A 1 27.28 18.88 -36.68
C MET A 1 26.26 19.29 -35.60
N TYR A 2 25.75 20.51 -35.59
CA TYR A 2 24.75 20.97 -34.60
C TYR A 2 23.38 20.27 -34.70
N ASN A 3 22.95 19.93 -35.92
CA ASN A 3 21.63 19.30 -36.16
C ASN A 3 21.49 17.90 -35.55
N ALA A 4 22.58 17.14 -35.45
CA ALA A 4 22.58 15.80 -34.85
C ALA A 4 22.47 15.85 -33.32
N LEU A 5 23.05 16.87 -32.69
CA LEU A 5 22.97 17.11 -31.25
C LEU A 5 21.54 17.43 -30.80
N LEU A 6 20.81 18.21 -31.60
CA LEU A 6 19.41 18.55 -31.32
C LEU A 6 18.49 17.32 -31.38
N LEU A 7 18.74 16.40 -32.32
CA LEU A 7 17.97 15.16 -32.44
C LEU A 7 18.20 14.22 -31.25
N ILE A 8 19.44 14.09 -30.78
CA ILE A 8 19.78 13.27 -29.62
C ILE A 8 19.15 13.85 -28.33
N ALA A 9 19.17 15.18 -28.19
CA ALA A 9 18.53 15.87 -27.06
C ALA A 9 17.01 15.66 -27.03
N ALA A 10 16.35 15.64 -28.19
CA ALA A 10 14.91 15.43 -28.28
C ALA A 10 14.49 14.00 -27.88
N ILE A 11 15.29 12.97 -28.23
CA ILE A 11 14.97 11.57 -27.91
C ILE A 11 15.10 11.29 -26.41
N ALA A 12 16.02 11.98 -25.72
CA ALA A 12 16.22 11.84 -24.28
C ALA A 12 15.01 12.27 -23.43
N LEU A 13 14.07 13.03 -23.98
CA LEU A 13 12.84 13.45 -23.30
C LEU A 13 11.72 12.38 -23.34
N THR A 14 11.91 11.31 -24.11
CA THR A 14 10.94 10.21 -24.17
C THR A 14 11.20 9.22 -23.02
N GLY A 15 10.56 9.47 -21.88
CA GLY A 15 10.53 8.51 -20.76
C GLY A 15 9.56 7.36 -21.04
N CYS A 16 9.97 6.13 -20.73
CA CYS A 16 9.06 4.98 -20.77
C CYS A 16 8.12 5.05 -19.55
N ALA A 17 6.86 5.41 -19.77
CA ALA A 17 5.82 5.30 -18.75
C ALA A 17 5.41 3.82 -18.61
N ALA A 18 6.20 3.05 -17.86
CA ALA A 18 5.85 1.67 -17.50
C ALA A 18 4.74 1.69 -16.45
N SER A 19 3.48 1.74 -16.89
CA SER A 19 2.33 1.49 -16.02
C SER A 19 2.25 -0.01 -15.76
N SER A 20 2.65 -0.45 -14.55
CA SER A 20 2.32 -1.80 -14.09
C SER A 20 0.84 -1.84 -13.71
N GLU A 21 -0.01 -2.15 -14.67
CA GLU A 21 -1.36 -2.60 -14.35
C GLU A 21 -1.25 -3.91 -13.57
N MET A 22 -1.53 -3.87 -12.27
CA MET A 22 -1.65 -5.07 -11.45
C MET A 22 -2.91 -5.84 -11.87
N LYS A 23 -2.82 -6.56 -12.99
CA LYS A 23 -3.88 -7.45 -13.45
C LYS A 23 -3.93 -8.67 -12.54
N THR A 24 -4.87 -8.63 -11.62
CA THR A 24 -5.26 -9.77 -10.81
C THR A 24 -5.80 -10.91 -11.66
N VAL A 25 -5.28 -12.12 -11.40
CA VAL A 25 -5.49 -13.39 -12.12
C VAL A 25 -6.95 -13.87 -12.15
N ARG A 26 -7.91 -13.14 -11.57
CA ARG A 26 -9.35 -13.50 -11.52
C ARG A 26 -10.30 -12.33 -11.74
N GLY A 27 -9.86 -11.25 -12.38
CA GLY A 27 -10.72 -10.07 -12.66
C GLY A 27 -11.11 -9.24 -11.42
N LYS A 28 -10.59 -9.58 -10.23
CA LYS A 28 -10.82 -8.84 -9.00
C LYS A 28 -9.52 -8.23 -8.49
N THR A 29 -9.39 -6.90 -8.54
CA THR A 29 -8.19 -6.17 -8.11
C THR A 29 -7.92 -6.41 -6.62
N GLY A 30 -6.73 -6.96 -6.34
CA GLY A 30 -6.19 -7.12 -5.00
C GLY A 30 -5.47 -5.84 -4.63
N VAL A 31 -5.73 -5.32 -3.44
CA VAL A 31 -5.15 -4.09 -2.92
C VAL A 31 -4.40 -4.41 -1.65
N HIS A 32 -3.11 -4.04 -1.59
CA HIS A 32 -2.33 -4.07 -0.36
C HIS A 32 -2.52 -2.74 0.38
N ILE A 33 -3.10 -2.81 1.58
CA ILE A 33 -3.38 -1.69 2.46
C ILE A 33 -2.31 -1.67 3.54
N ASN A 34 -1.53 -0.60 3.58
CA ASN A 34 -0.63 -0.32 4.69
C ASN A 34 -1.33 0.66 5.65
N CYS A 35 -1.52 0.25 6.90
CA CYS A 35 -2.09 1.07 7.95
C CYS A 35 -1.16 1.35 9.13
N SER A 36 0.14 1.06 8.98
CA SER A 36 1.18 1.28 9.98
C SER A 36 1.25 2.73 10.49
N GLY A 37 1.70 2.89 11.73
CA GLY A 37 1.89 4.20 12.38
C GLY A 37 1.72 4.13 13.90
N LEU A 38 1.84 5.29 14.57
CA LEU A 38 1.69 5.41 16.04
C LEU A 38 0.31 4.97 16.55
N SER A 39 -0.72 5.12 15.72
CA SER A 39 -2.10 4.71 16.02
C SER A 39 -2.57 3.62 15.07
N SER A 40 -1.70 2.70 14.64
CA SER A 40 -2.14 1.65 13.72
C SER A 40 -3.21 0.78 14.40
N SER A 41 -4.46 0.95 13.94
CA SER A 41 -5.60 0.18 14.37
C SER A 41 -6.15 -0.61 13.20
N TRP A 42 -6.76 -1.77 13.48
CA TRP A 42 -7.42 -2.54 12.43
C TRP A 42 -8.59 -1.76 11.83
N ASP A 43 -9.26 -0.91 12.60
CA ASP A 43 -10.31 0.01 12.12
C ASP A 43 -9.80 0.95 11.02
N ARG A 44 -8.60 1.52 11.20
CA ARG A 44 -7.97 2.36 10.18
C ARG A 44 -7.65 1.58 8.91
N CYS A 45 -7.25 0.32 9.06
CA CYS A 45 -7.03 -0.60 7.95
C CYS A 45 -8.33 -0.88 7.18
N TYR A 46 -9.43 -1.13 7.90
CA TYR A 46 -10.75 -1.33 7.29
C TYR A 46 -11.28 -0.08 6.59
N GLN A 47 -11.15 1.10 7.20
CA GLN A 47 -11.56 2.37 6.61
C GLN A 47 -10.77 2.66 5.33
N ARG A 48 -9.45 2.39 5.31
CA ARG A 48 -8.65 2.48 4.08
C ARG A 48 -9.10 1.48 3.02
N ALA A 49 -9.45 0.26 3.40
CA ALA A 49 -9.96 -0.75 2.47
C ALA A 49 -11.32 -0.33 1.86
N GLU A 50 -12.21 0.29 2.64
CA GLU A 50 -13.46 0.88 2.14
C GLU A 50 -13.19 1.99 1.14
N ILE A 51 -12.24 2.89 1.42
CA ILE A 51 -11.85 3.95 0.49
C ILE A 51 -11.27 3.36 -0.80
N SER A 52 -10.40 2.35 -0.70
CA SER A 52 -9.76 1.73 -1.87
C SER A 52 -10.71 0.91 -2.74
N CYS A 53 -11.70 0.24 -2.14
CA CYS A 53 -12.67 -0.57 -2.89
C CYS A 53 -14.00 0.16 -3.16
N SER A 54 -14.19 1.36 -2.61
CA SER A 54 -15.40 2.16 -2.72
C SER A 54 -16.67 1.37 -2.32
N THR A 55 -17.81 1.65 -2.93
CA THR A 55 -19.12 1.05 -2.61
C THR A 55 -19.24 -0.44 -3.00
N ARG A 56 -18.27 -1.00 -3.73
CA ARG A 56 -18.28 -2.42 -4.13
C ARG A 56 -18.07 -3.37 -2.94
N GLY A 57 -17.51 -2.86 -1.85
CA GLY A 57 -17.08 -3.67 -0.72
C GLY A 57 -15.87 -4.55 -1.06
N TYR A 58 -15.39 -5.29 -0.07
CA TYR A 58 -14.17 -6.09 -0.19
C TYR A 58 -14.21 -7.36 0.65
N ARG A 59 -13.26 -8.25 0.40
CA ARG A 59 -12.96 -9.40 1.24
C ARG A 59 -11.49 -9.34 1.67
N VAL A 60 -11.24 -9.49 2.96
CA VAL A 60 -9.88 -9.60 3.49
C VAL A 60 -9.32 -10.97 3.14
N VAL A 61 -8.11 -11.02 2.56
CA VAL A 61 -7.45 -12.28 2.17
C VAL A 61 -6.19 -12.57 2.96
N ALA A 62 -5.51 -11.53 3.44
CA ALA A 62 -4.37 -11.69 4.33
C ALA A 62 -4.27 -10.47 5.25
N ARG A 63 -3.73 -10.69 6.43
CA ARG A 63 -3.37 -9.66 7.39
C ARG A 63 -1.96 -9.93 7.84
N SER A 64 -1.16 -8.87 7.87
CA SER A 64 0.17 -8.90 8.45
C SER A 64 0.19 -7.79 9.49
N GLY A 65 0.47 -8.15 10.72
CA GLY A 65 0.75 -7.18 11.76
C GLY A 65 1.70 -7.82 12.74
N ASP A 66 2.41 -7.00 13.50
CA ASP A 66 3.13 -7.49 14.68
C ASP A 66 2.12 -8.25 15.53
N THR A 67 2.25 -9.57 15.41
CA THR A 67 1.35 -10.54 16.01
C THR A 67 1.84 -10.60 17.42
N GLU A 68 1.18 -9.91 18.33
CA GLU A 68 1.51 -10.01 19.74
C GLU A 68 3.03 -9.89 19.93
N GLU A 69 3.66 -8.83 19.39
CA GLU A 69 4.76 -8.27 20.19
C GLU A 69 4.11 -8.11 21.54
N GLU A 70 4.62 -8.88 22.51
CA GLU A 70 4.09 -9.01 23.85
C GLU A 70 3.43 -7.68 24.18
N ALA A 71 2.20 -7.71 24.70
CA ALA A 71 1.79 -6.59 25.54
C ALA A 71 2.74 -6.59 26.75
N GLY A 72 4.04 -6.41 26.50
CA GLY A 72 5.06 -6.03 27.43
C GLY A 72 4.44 -4.85 28.11
N ASP A 73 4.57 -4.90 29.42
CA ASP A 73 3.94 -4.07 30.40
C ASP A 73 4.42 -2.61 30.20
N TYR A 74 3.99 -2.00 29.10
CA TYR A 74 4.42 -0.70 28.64
C TYR A 74 3.58 0.30 29.41
N LEU A 75 4.26 1.20 30.12
CA LEU A 75 3.62 2.29 30.82
C LEU A 75 2.73 3.06 29.81
N PHE A 76 1.42 3.10 30.08
CA PHE A 76 0.37 3.71 29.23
C PHE A 76 0.02 2.97 27.93
N GLY A 77 0.49 1.75 27.69
CA GLY A 77 0.20 0.97 26.47
C GLY A 77 0.86 1.54 25.21
N ILE A 78 1.88 2.39 25.37
CA ILE A 78 2.59 3.04 24.28
C ILE A 78 3.91 2.31 24.08
N ASN A 79 4.07 1.63 22.94
CA ASN A 79 5.34 1.03 22.55
C ASN A 79 6.38 2.17 22.38
N PRO A 80 7.53 2.13 23.08
CA PRO A 80 8.55 3.19 23.02
C PRO A 80 9.24 3.33 21.65
N ALA A 81 9.16 2.32 20.77
CA ALA A 81 9.52 2.44 19.36
C ALA A 81 8.43 3.15 18.52
N GLY A 82 7.23 3.33 19.07
CA GLY A 82 6.15 4.16 18.55
C GLY A 82 5.55 3.69 17.21
N PHE A 83 6.08 2.66 16.57
CA PHE A 83 5.68 2.28 15.22
C PHE A 83 5.10 0.87 15.23
N THR A 84 3.78 0.77 15.13
CA THR A 84 3.13 -0.52 14.93
C THR A 84 2.99 -0.77 13.43
N SER A 85 3.54 -1.89 12.96
CA SER A 85 3.44 -2.27 11.56
C SER A 85 2.19 -3.11 11.35
N ARG A 86 1.19 -2.57 10.64
CA ARG A 86 -0.02 -3.30 10.27
C ARG A 86 -0.34 -3.07 8.80
N SER A 87 -0.50 -4.16 8.07
CA SER A 87 -0.96 -4.18 6.70
C SER A 87 -1.97 -5.29 6.47
N MET A 88 -2.77 -5.15 5.41
CA MET A 88 -3.70 -6.19 5.00
C MET A 88 -3.83 -6.21 3.48
N ILE A 89 -4.11 -7.39 2.94
CA ILE A 89 -4.45 -7.55 1.54
C ILE A 89 -5.96 -7.78 1.47
N VAL A 90 -6.62 -7.01 0.61
CA VAL A 90 -8.05 -7.16 0.32
C VAL A 90 -8.25 -7.42 -1.17
N ILE A 91 -9.34 -8.10 -1.50
CA ILE A 91 -9.83 -8.23 -2.88
C ILE A 91 -11.15 -7.45 -2.94
N CYS A 92 -11.21 -6.43 -3.78
CA CYS A 92 -12.47 -5.72 -4.04
C CYS A 92 -13.46 -6.67 -4.72
N LYS A 93 -14.74 -6.60 -4.34
CA LYS A 93 -15.74 -7.53 -4.88
C LYS A 93 -16.00 -7.29 -6.36
#